data_AF-A0A447TDY4-F1
#
_entry.id   AF-A0A447TDY4-F1
#
_cell.length_a   1.000
_cell.length_b   1.000
_cell.length_c   1.000
_cell.angle_alpha   90.00
_cell.angle_beta   90.00
_cell.angle_gamma   90.00
#
_symmetry.space_group_name_H-M   'P 1'
#
loop_
_entity.id
_entity.type
_entity.pdbx_description
1 polymer ?
#
loop_
_entity_poly.entity_id
_entity_poly.type
_entity_poly.pdbx_seq_one_letter_code
_entity_poly.pdbx_strand_id
1 'polypeptide(L)'
;MAPGIAALFRVAGRAHYKANTFDLGFTLGPRLNAAGRLDDMSLGIACLLASNEEQAMRLAQELDKLNRERRGIEAGMQDEALAALSGIDAGNRYTLSLYRDDWHQGVVGIVASRLKERFHRPAIVFAPGDEGEIKGSGRSIPGFHLRDALDLVYKRHPG
;
A
#
# COMPACT_ATOMS: atom_id res chain seq x y z
N MET A 1 -9.08 5.27 27.40
CA MET A 1 -8.53 5.06 26.03
C MET A 1 -9.68 5.24 25.05
N ALA A 2 -9.45 5.88 23.90
CA ALA A 2 -10.51 6.03 22.89
C ALA A 2 -11.03 4.65 22.44
N PRO A 3 -12.35 4.43 22.32
CA PRO A 3 -12.93 3.13 21.97
C PRO A 3 -12.33 2.52 20.69
N GLY A 4 -12.15 3.34 19.65
CA GLY A 4 -11.55 2.93 18.37
C GLY A 4 -10.15 2.32 18.51
N ILE A 5 -9.25 3.03 19.21
CA ILE A 5 -7.87 2.56 19.42
C ILE A 5 -7.86 1.25 20.21
N ALA A 6 -8.67 1.17 21.28
CA ALA A 6 -8.77 -0.05 22.08
C ALA A 6 -9.29 -1.25 21.25
N ALA A 7 -10.28 -1.02 20.40
CA ALA A 7 -10.84 -2.04 19.51
C ALA A 7 -9.79 -2.51 18.47
N LEU A 8 -9.02 -1.60 17.87
CA LEU A 8 -7.95 -1.94 16.94
C LEU A 8 -6.86 -2.80 17.58
N PHE A 9 -6.47 -2.52 18.82
CA PHE A 9 -5.56 -3.38 19.58
C PHE A 9 -6.17 -4.77 19.84
N ARG A 10 -7.46 -4.83 20.17
CA ARG A 10 -8.18 -6.07 20.44
C ARG A 10 -8.23 -6.98 19.21
N VAL A 11 -8.65 -6.47 18.05
CA VAL A 11 -8.66 -7.25 16.79
C VAL A 11 -7.25 -7.61 16.31
N ALA A 12 -6.24 -6.81 16.68
CA ALA A 12 -4.86 -7.11 16.40
C ALA A 12 -4.23 -8.17 17.32
N GLY A 13 -4.94 -8.62 18.37
CA GLY A 13 -4.40 -9.55 19.36
C GLY A 13 -3.25 -8.95 20.17
N ARG A 14 -3.22 -7.63 20.35
CA ARG A 14 -2.15 -6.91 21.06
C ARG A 14 -2.67 -6.28 22.35
N ALA A 15 -1.86 -6.37 23.40
CA ALA A 15 -2.13 -5.72 24.67
C ALA A 15 -1.77 -4.23 24.60
N HIS A 16 -2.77 -3.35 24.59
CA HIS A 16 -2.58 -1.91 24.44
C HIS A 16 -1.65 -1.29 25.51
N TYR A 17 -1.61 -1.83 26.72
CA TYR A 17 -0.73 -1.35 27.80
C TYR A 17 0.75 -1.69 27.59
N LYS A 18 1.08 -2.55 26.63
CA LYS A 18 2.44 -2.85 26.17
C LYS A 18 2.77 -2.20 24.83
N ALA A 19 1.88 -1.34 24.33
CA ALA A 19 2.02 -0.76 23.00
C ALA A 19 3.29 0.09 22.90
N ASN A 20 3.97 -0.05 21.77
CA ASN A 20 5.11 0.79 21.39
C ASN A 20 4.89 1.41 20.01
N THR A 21 5.87 2.17 19.53
CA THR A 21 5.82 2.81 18.21
C THR A 21 5.71 1.81 17.07
N PHE A 22 6.26 0.60 17.22
CA PHE A 22 6.12 -0.47 16.24
C PHE A 22 4.68 -0.97 16.14
N ASP A 23 3.96 -1.14 17.26
CA ASP A 23 2.55 -1.55 17.23
C ASP A 23 1.69 -0.51 16.50
N LEU A 24 1.95 0.77 16.73
CA LEU A 24 1.24 1.84 16.03
C LEU A 24 1.54 1.82 14.52
N GLY A 25 2.82 1.78 14.14
CA GLY A 25 3.25 1.88 12.74
C GLY A 25 2.98 0.63 11.90
N PHE A 26 3.08 -0.56 12.48
CA PHE A 26 3.07 -1.83 11.75
C PHE A 26 1.93 -2.77 12.14
N THR A 27 1.14 -2.43 13.17
CA THR A 27 -0.04 -3.21 13.55
C THR A 27 -1.33 -2.43 13.36
N LEU A 28 -1.45 -1.23 13.93
CA LEU A 28 -2.68 -0.43 13.85
C LEU A 28 -2.77 0.36 12.54
N GLY A 29 -1.70 1.07 12.17
CA GLY A 29 -1.63 1.88 10.94
C GLY A 29 -2.03 1.10 9.68
N PRO A 30 -1.54 -0.14 9.46
CA PRO A 30 -1.94 -0.93 8.30
C PRO A 30 -3.43 -1.27 8.22
N ARG A 31 -4.14 -1.35 9.36
CA ARG A 31 -5.59 -1.59 9.39
C ARG A 31 -6.36 -0.36 8.97
N LEU A 32 -5.99 0.80 9.51
CA LEU A 32 -6.57 2.08 9.11
C LEU A 32 -6.33 2.37 7.63
N ASN A 33 -5.10 2.15 7.16
CA ASN A 33 -4.71 2.41 5.77
C ASN A 33 -5.27 1.39 4.78
N ALA A 34 -5.76 0.23 5.23
CA ALA A 34 -6.34 -0.75 4.33
C ALA A 34 -7.67 -0.26 3.75
N ALA A 35 -8.45 0.49 4.53
CA ALA A 35 -9.71 1.08 4.10
C ALA A 35 -9.52 1.96 2.87
N GLY A 36 -8.73 3.02 2.95
CA GLY A 36 -8.47 3.91 1.80
C GLY A 36 -7.69 3.28 0.62
N ARG A 37 -7.26 2.01 0.73
CA ARG A 37 -6.62 1.29 -0.38
C ARG A 37 -7.61 0.42 -1.15
N LEU A 38 -8.53 -0.21 -0.46
CA LEU A 38 -9.47 -1.16 -1.08
C LEU A 38 -10.89 -0.63 -1.19
N ASP A 39 -11.25 0.34 -0.36
CA ASP A 39 -12.61 0.77 -0.14
C ASP A 39 -12.62 2.25 0.34
N ASP A 40 -13.57 2.63 1.19
CA ASP A 40 -13.72 3.97 1.73
C ASP A 40 -12.86 4.23 2.98
N MET A 41 -11.98 5.24 2.91
CA MET A 41 -11.18 5.73 4.04
C MET A 41 -12.04 6.23 5.23
N SER A 42 -13.30 6.59 4.99
CA SER A 42 -14.24 7.03 6.02
C SER A 42 -14.41 6.00 7.14
N LEU A 43 -14.28 4.69 6.86
CA LEU A 43 -14.33 3.62 7.86
C LEU A 43 -13.23 3.76 8.92
N GLY A 44 -12.01 4.10 8.49
CA GLY A 44 -10.88 4.33 9.40
C GLY A 44 -11.12 5.51 10.32
N ILE A 45 -11.66 6.61 9.78
CA ILE A 45 -12.02 7.81 10.53
C ILE A 45 -13.16 7.51 11.52
N ALA A 46 -14.21 6.86 11.05
CA ALA A 46 -15.36 6.48 11.87
C ALA A 46 -14.95 5.57 13.05
N CYS A 47 -14.00 4.65 12.83
CA CYS A 47 -13.48 3.81 13.90
C CYS A 47 -12.81 4.65 14.99
N LEU A 48 -11.96 5.61 14.60
CA LEU A 48 -11.26 6.49 15.54
C LEU A 48 -12.21 7.44 16.29
N LEU A 49 -13.34 7.81 15.68
CA LEU A 49 -14.36 8.68 16.24
C LEU A 49 -15.51 7.95 16.95
N ALA A 50 -15.47 6.61 17.02
CA ALA A 50 -16.56 5.82 17.61
C ALA A 50 -16.84 6.21 19.07
N SER A 51 -18.12 6.39 19.41
CA SER A 51 -18.56 6.90 20.71
C SER A 51 -18.68 5.82 21.79
N ASN A 52 -18.74 4.54 21.39
CA ASN A 52 -18.87 3.40 22.29
C ASN A 52 -18.10 2.18 21.80
N GLU A 53 -17.88 1.22 22.69
CA GLU A 53 -17.08 0.02 22.41
C GLU A 53 -17.69 -0.90 21.34
N GLU A 54 -19.02 -1.02 21.31
CA GLU A 54 -19.71 -1.89 20.36
C GLU A 54 -19.51 -1.41 18.92
N GLN A 55 -19.75 -0.12 18.67
CA GLN A 55 -19.50 0.51 17.39
C GLN A 55 -18.03 0.42 16.99
N ALA A 56 -17.12 0.73 17.92
CA ALA A 56 -15.69 0.66 17.67
C ALA A 56 -15.24 -0.76 17.29
N MET A 57 -15.76 -1.78 17.96
CA MET A 57 -15.42 -3.18 17.69
C MET A 57 -15.89 -3.63 16.32
N ARG A 58 -17.12 -3.27 15.91
CA ARG A 58 -17.62 -3.56 14.56
C ARG A 58 -16.72 -2.96 13.48
N LEU A 59 -16.42 -1.67 13.59
CA LEU A 59 -15.56 -0.96 12.63
C LEU A 59 -14.14 -1.53 12.62
N ALA A 60 -13.57 -1.85 13.78
CA ALA A 60 -12.24 -2.45 13.86
C ALA A 60 -12.17 -3.84 13.22
N GLN A 61 -13.22 -4.66 13.32
CA GLN A 61 -13.31 -5.96 12.65
C GLN A 61 -13.35 -5.82 11.13
N GLU A 62 -14.10 -4.84 10.63
CA GLU A 62 -14.16 -4.52 9.20
C GLU A 62 -12.80 -4.06 8.67
N LEU A 63 -12.14 -3.14 9.38
CA LEU A 63 -10.76 -2.72 9.06
C LEU A 63 -9.77 -3.88 9.10
N ASP A 64 -9.92 -4.84 10.02
CA ASP A 64 -9.08 -6.03 10.07
C ASP A 64 -9.32 -6.95 8.86
N LYS A 65 -10.57 -7.13 8.44
CA LYS A 65 -10.93 -7.88 7.22
C LYS A 65 -10.30 -7.24 5.99
N LEU A 66 -10.49 -5.94 5.78
CA LEU A 66 -9.90 -5.19 4.67
C LEU A 66 -8.38 -5.28 4.68
N ASN A 67 -7.76 -5.23 5.86
CA ASN A 67 -6.32 -5.40 6.01
C ASN A 67 -5.82 -6.79 5.60
N ARG A 68 -6.56 -7.86 5.91
CA ARG A 68 -6.22 -9.23 5.49
C ARG A 68 -6.38 -9.39 3.98
N GLU A 69 -7.48 -8.91 3.42
CA GLU A 69 -7.75 -8.93 1.98
C GLU A 69 -6.66 -8.19 1.21
N ARG A 70 -6.32 -6.97 1.64
CA ARG A 70 -5.25 -6.15 1.06
C ARG A 70 -3.92 -6.88 1.08
N ARG A 71 -3.58 -7.59 2.17
CA ARG A 71 -2.36 -8.39 2.26
C ARG A 71 -2.36 -9.57 1.28
N GLY A 72 -3.52 -10.19 1.05
CA GLY A 72 -3.68 -11.25 0.04
C GLY A 72 -3.40 -10.74 -1.37
N ILE A 73 -4.04 -9.63 -1.75
CA ILE A 73 -3.83 -8.96 -3.04
C ILE A 73 -2.36 -8.55 -3.20
N GLU A 74 -1.78 -7.96 -2.16
CA GLU A 74 -0.38 -7.54 -2.14
C GLU A 74 0.60 -8.70 -2.33
N ALA A 75 0.35 -9.86 -1.71
CA ALA A 75 1.18 -11.03 -1.87
C ALA A 75 1.12 -11.56 -3.32
N GLY A 76 -0.09 -11.72 -3.87
CA GLY A 76 -0.27 -12.17 -5.26
C GLY A 76 0.41 -11.24 -6.27
N MET A 77 0.15 -9.93 -6.18
CA MET A 77 0.77 -8.94 -7.06
C MET A 77 2.30 -8.92 -6.93
N GLN A 78 2.84 -9.15 -5.72
CA GLN A 78 4.28 -9.23 -5.54
C GLN A 78 4.88 -10.48 -6.20
N ASP A 79 4.26 -11.64 -6.03
CA ASP A 79 4.74 -12.89 -6.63
C ASP A 79 4.72 -12.80 -8.16
N GLU A 80 3.66 -12.24 -8.72
CA GLU A 80 3.55 -11.97 -10.16
C GLU A 80 4.59 -10.95 -10.65
N ALA A 81 4.83 -9.88 -9.90
CA ALA A 81 5.86 -8.90 -10.23
C ALA A 81 7.26 -9.54 -10.25
N LEU A 82 7.55 -10.41 -9.27
CA LEU A 82 8.82 -11.14 -9.22
C LEU A 82 8.95 -12.15 -10.35
N ALA A 83 7.86 -12.86 -10.69
CA ALA A 83 7.84 -13.77 -11.82
C ALA A 83 8.06 -13.03 -13.15
N ALA A 84 7.44 -11.87 -13.35
CA ALA A 84 7.62 -11.04 -14.54
C ALA A 84 9.06 -10.50 -14.68
N LEU A 85 9.75 -10.32 -13.56
CA LEU A 85 11.16 -9.92 -13.54
C LEU A 85 12.12 -11.11 -13.61
N SER A 86 11.63 -12.35 -13.53
CA SER A 86 12.44 -13.55 -13.64
C SER A 86 13.04 -13.64 -15.04
N GLY A 87 14.37 -13.59 -15.15
CA GLY A 87 15.10 -13.57 -16.41
C GLY A 87 15.43 -12.17 -16.94
N ILE A 88 14.93 -11.11 -16.30
CA ILE A 88 15.42 -9.75 -16.54
C ILE A 88 16.63 -9.52 -15.63
N ASP A 89 17.78 -9.18 -16.22
CA ASP A 89 18.91 -8.67 -15.45
C ASP A 89 18.61 -7.25 -14.96
N ALA A 90 17.91 -7.17 -13.83
CA ALA A 90 17.57 -5.92 -13.17
C ALA A 90 18.82 -5.12 -12.75
N GLY A 91 19.97 -5.79 -12.52
CA GLY A 91 21.22 -5.14 -12.14
C GLY A 91 21.74 -4.20 -13.21
N ASN A 92 21.53 -4.56 -14.48
CA ASN A 92 21.93 -3.79 -15.66
C ASN A 92 20.81 -2.86 -16.21
N ARG A 93 19.73 -2.67 -15.44
CA ARG A 93 18.66 -1.71 -15.75
C ARG A 93 18.69 -0.54 -14.77
N TYR A 94 18.30 0.64 -15.26
CA TYR A 94 18.24 1.85 -14.43
C TYR A 94 16.96 1.95 -13.60
N THR A 95 15.84 1.39 -14.08
CA THR A 95 14.51 1.49 -13.48
C THR A 95 13.72 0.21 -13.75
N LEU A 96 12.81 -0.14 -12.85
CA LEU A 96 11.81 -1.19 -13.03
C LEU A 96 10.44 -0.56 -13.32
N SER A 97 9.76 -1.03 -14.36
CA SER A 97 8.43 -0.58 -14.72
C SER A 97 7.56 -1.79 -15.04
N LEU A 98 6.43 -1.93 -14.34
CA LEU A 98 5.50 -3.05 -14.53
C LEU A 98 4.07 -2.54 -14.64
N TYR A 99 3.30 -3.15 -15.53
CA TYR A 99 1.87 -2.95 -15.68
C TYR A 99 1.22 -4.31 -15.87
N ARG A 100 0.07 -4.51 -15.22
CA ARG A 100 -0.87 -5.59 -15.53
C ARG A 100 -2.30 -5.08 -15.39
N ASP A 101 -3.19 -5.62 -16.19
CA ASP A 101 -4.61 -5.26 -16.25
C ASP A 101 -5.45 -5.89 -15.13
N ASP A 102 -4.92 -6.91 -14.45
CA ASP A 102 -5.53 -7.57 -13.28
C ASP A 102 -5.04 -7.00 -11.93
N TRP A 103 -4.19 -5.98 -11.94
CA TRP A 103 -3.62 -5.40 -10.73
C TRP A 103 -4.51 -4.35 -10.07
N HIS A 104 -4.45 -4.29 -8.74
CA HIS A 104 -5.27 -3.37 -7.95
C HIS A 104 -4.56 -2.03 -7.71
N GLN A 105 -5.16 -0.92 -8.15
CA GLN A 105 -4.60 0.44 -8.02
C GLN A 105 -4.22 0.83 -6.57
N GLY A 106 -4.99 0.40 -5.57
CA GLY A 106 -4.70 0.68 -4.15
C GLY A 106 -3.43 0.01 -3.59
N VAL A 107 -2.87 -0.96 -4.30
CA VAL A 107 -1.76 -1.81 -3.83
C VAL A 107 -0.45 -1.54 -4.57
N VAL A 108 -0.49 -0.92 -5.76
CA VAL A 108 0.70 -0.69 -6.60
C VAL A 108 1.85 0.01 -5.86
N GLY A 109 1.56 0.95 -4.95
CA GLY A 109 2.58 1.66 -4.18
C GLY A 109 3.33 0.79 -3.16
N ILE A 110 2.70 -0.27 -2.66
CA ILE A 110 3.35 -1.22 -1.75
C ILE A 110 4.29 -2.12 -2.55
N VAL A 111 3.82 -2.64 -3.68
CA VAL A 111 4.63 -3.46 -4.59
C VAL A 111 5.84 -2.67 -5.10
N ALA A 112 5.65 -1.42 -5.55
CA ALA A 112 6.75 -0.54 -5.97
C ALA A 112 7.80 -0.35 -4.86
N SER A 113 7.36 -0.22 -3.60
CA SER A 113 8.26 -0.05 -2.46
C SER A 113 9.11 -1.31 -2.23
N ARG A 114 8.49 -2.49 -2.31
CA ARG A 114 9.18 -3.79 -2.17
C ARG A 114 10.16 -4.08 -3.30
N LEU A 115 9.79 -3.75 -4.54
CA LEU A 115 10.70 -3.89 -5.69
C LEU A 115 11.91 -2.96 -5.53
N LYS A 116 11.68 -1.70 -5.12
CA LYS A 116 12.75 -0.74 -4.82
C LYS A 116 13.69 -1.26 -3.72
N GLU A 117 13.15 -1.83 -2.64
CA GLU A 117 13.96 -2.43 -1.57
C GLU A 117 14.75 -3.65 -2.03
N ARG A 118 14.13 -4.55 -2.80
CA ARG A 118 14.77 -5.80 -3.25
C ARG A 118 15.86 -5.57 -4.29
N PHE A 119 15.61 -4.70 -5.27
CA PHE A 119 16.50 -4.53 -6.43
C PHE A 119 17.37 -3.27 -6.34
N HIS A 120 17.13 -2.39 -5.36
CA HIS A 120 17.83 -1.11 -5.21
C HIS A 120 17.83 -0.28 -6.52
N ARG A 121 16.65 -0.23 -7.15
CA ARG A 121 16.37 0.57 -8.35
C ARG A 121 15.07 1.34 -8.15
N PRO A 122 14.91 2.53 -8.74
CA PRO A 122 13.59 3.15 -8.88
C PRO A 122 12.61 2.15 -9.50
N ALA A 123 11.41 2.10 -8.96
CA ALA A 123 10.36 1.19 -9.41
C ALA A 123 9.06 1.97 -9.63
N ILE A 124 8.41 1.72 -10.75
CA ILE A 124 7.07 2.24 -11.07
C ILE A 124 6.17 1.06 -11.36
N VAL A 125 5.06 0.98 -10.65
CA VAL A 125 4.08 -0.09 -10.79
C VAL A 125 2.76 0.53 -11.18
N PHE A 126 2.15 0.02 -12.24
CA PHE A 126 0.94 0.54 -12.85
C PHE A 126 -0.19 -0.50 -12.79
N ALA A 127 -1.42 0.00 -12.70
CA ALA A 127 -2.66 -0.76 -12.72
C ALA A 127 -3.75 0.04 -13.47
N PRO A 128 -4.84 -0.59 -13.92
CA PRO A 128 -5.99 0.13 -14.42
C PRO A 128 -6.51 1.14 -13.39
N GLY A 129 -6.80 2.34 -13.86
CA GLY A 129 -7.50 3.39 -13.15
C GLY A 129 -8.96 3.47 -13.58
N ASP A 130 -9.57 4.61 -13.29
CA ASP A 130 -10.95 4.91 -13.68
C ASP A 130 -10.98 5.43 -15.12
N GLU A 131 -12.11 5.29 -15.81
CA GLU A 131 -12.34 5.89 -17.15
C GLU A 131 -11.28 5.51 -18.22
N GLY A 132 -10.67 4.34 -18.11
CA GLY A 132 -9.66 3.86 -19.05
C GLY A 132 -8.26 4.44 -18.82
N GLU A 133 -8.05 5.20 -17.75
CA GLU A 133 -6.72 5.66 -17.35
C GLU A 133 -5.87 4.51 -16.79
N ILE A 134 -4.55 4.71 -16.75
CA ILE A 134 -3.62 3.86 -16.02
C ILE A 134 -3.10 4.65 -14.83
N LYS A 135 -3.29 4.13 -13.62
CA LYS A 135 -2.73 4.73 -12.40
C LYS A 135 -1.43 4.03 -12.02
N GLY A 136 -0.42 4.84 -11.71
CA GLY A 136 0.92 4.38 -11.36
C GLY A 136 1.35 4.84 -9.97
N SER A 137 2.18 4.04 -9.31
CA SER A 137 2.91 4.46 -8.11
C SER A 137 4.40 4.24 -8.29
N GLY A 138 5.15 5.34 -8.18
CA GLY A 138 6.59 5.37 -8.26
C GLY A 138 7.27 5.39 -6.89
N ARG A 139 8.38 4.67 -6.75
CA ARG A 139 9.26 4.70 -5.57
C ARG A 139 10.70 4.82 -6.02
N SER A 140 11.43 5.74 -5.39
CA SER A 140 12.80 6.06 -5.76
C SER A 140 13.82 5.57 -4.73
N ILE A 141 15.08 5.61 -5.13
CA ILE A 141 16.27 5.42 -4.27
C ILE A 141 16.91 6.78 -3.95
N PRO A 142 17.73 6.89 -2.89
CA PRO A 142 18.48 8.11 -2.59
C PRO A 142 19.30 8.57 -3.80
N GLY A 143 19.38 9.89 -4.00
CA GLY A 143 20.10 10.48 -5.13
C GLY A 143 19.36 10.47 -6.47
N PHE A 144 18.15 9.93 -6.55
CA PHE A 144 17.33 9.98 -7.77
C PHE A 144 15.95 10.60 -7.50
N HIS A 145 15.66 11.74 -8.13
CA HIS A 145 14.37 12.42 -7.99
C HIS A 145 13.39 11.95 -9.07
N LEU A 146 12.44 11.10 -8.69
CA LEU A 146 11.56 10.43 -9.65
C LEU A 146 10.64 11.41 -10.41
N ARG A 147 10.21 12.49 -9.76
CA ARG A 147 9.40 13.53 -10.42
C ARG A 147 10.18 14.21 -11.55
N ASP A 148 11.45 14.51 -11.35
CA ASP A 148 12.27 15.19 -12.36
C ASP A 148 12.54 14.27 -13.55
N ALA A 149 12.74 12.98 -13.27
CA ALA A 149 12.87 11.97 -14.30
C ALA A 149 11.60 11.86 -15.16
N LEU A 150 10.42 11.87 -14.54
CA LEU A 150 9.13 11.84 -15.25
C LEU A 150 8.87 13.14 -16.02
N ASP A 151 9.20 14.29 -15.44
CA ASP A 151 9.11 15.60 -16.11
C ASP A 151 10.00 15.65 -17.36
N LEU A 152 11.21 15.09 -17.30
CA LEU A 152 12.09 14.98 -18.46
C LEU A 152 11.50 14.09 -19.57
N VAL A 153 10.84 12.99 -19.21
CA VAL A 153 10.15 12.12 -20.18
C VAL A 153 9.01 12.90 -20.84
N TYR A 154 8.17 13.59 -20.07
CA TYR A 154 7.08 14.40 -20.60
C TYR A 154 7.56 15.50 -21.55
N LYS A 155 8.62 16.22 -21.19
CA LYS A 155 9.22 17.26 -22.06
C LYS A 155 9.78 16.71 -23.37
N ARG A 156 10.28 15.47 -23.37
CA ARG A 156 10.82 14.80 -24.57
C ARG A 156 9.73 14.17 -25.42
N HIS A 157 8.63 13.76 -24.80
CA HIS A 157 7.50 13.07 -25.42
C HIS A 157 6.20 13.71 -24.96
N PRO A 158 5.90 14.95 -25.39
CA PRO A 158 4.63 15.58 -25.07
C PRO A 158 3.50 14.79 -25.73
N GLY A 159 2.44 14.56 -24.96
CA GLY A 159 1.20 13.94 -25.42
C GLY A 159 0.38 14.83 -26.34
#